data_AF-A0A356KIK6-F1
#
_entry.id   AF-A0A356KIK6-F1
#
_cell.length_a   1.000
_cell.length_b   1.000
_cell.length_c   1.000
_cell.angle_alpha   90.00
_cell.angle_beta   90.00
_cell.angle_gamma   90.00
#
_symmetry.space_group_name_H-M   'P 1'
#
loop_
_entity.id
_entity.type
_entity.pdbx_description
1 polymer ?
#
loop_
_entity_poly.entity_id
_entity_poly.type
_entity_poly.pdbx_seq_one_letter_code
_entity_poly.pdbx_strand_id
1 'polypeptide(L)' 'PLLRRDRPNAPSNLAFDEGLRQRDPSWGVRYLEDVRAEAERAGLSLDEVIEMPNNNLSLVFRPDRE' A
#
# COMPACT_ATOMS: atom_id res chain seq x y z
N PRO A 1 -1.62 3.12 -6.81
CA PRO A 1 -2.41 3.46 -5.60
C PRO A 1 -2.10 2.51 -4.44
N LEU A 2 -2.34 2.95 -3.22
CA LEU A 2 -2.39 2.12 -2.01
C LEU A 2 -3.72 2.40 -1.32
N LEU A 3 -4.34 1.36 -0.76
CA LEU A 3 -5.54 1.51 0.05
C LEU A 3 -5.13 1.87 1.48
N ARG A 4 -6.01 2.56 2.20
CA ARG A 4 -5.87 2.74 3.65
C ARG A 4 -7.14 2.27 4.34
N ARG A 5 -7.01 1.64 5.51
CA ARG A 5 -8.17 1.15 6.27
C ARG A 5 -8.89 2.28 7.02
N ASP A 6 -8.16 3.35 7.34
CA ASP A 6 -8.66 4.54 8.03
C ASP A 6 -9.35 5.56 7.11
N ARG A 7 -9.29 5.37 5.79
CA ARG A 7 -9.90 6.29 4.80
C ARG A 7 -10.79 5.55 3.80
N PRO A 8 -11.95 6.13 3.42
CA PRO A 8 -12.76 5.58 2.34
C PRO A 8 -11.98 5.63 1.02
N ASN A 9 -12.02 4.52 0.29
CA ASN A 9 -11.31 4.40 -0.99
C ASN A 9 -12.20 4.89 -2.14
N ALA A 10 -11.60 5.58 -3.11
CA ALA A 10 -12.32 6.00 -4.30
C ALA A 10 -12.84 4.78 -5.09
N PRO A 11 -14.07 4.80 -5.62
CA PRO A 11 -14.62 3.70 -6.42
C PRO A 11 -13.73 3.29 -7.59
N SER A 12 -13.00 4.24 -8.19
CA SER A 12 -12.03 3.98 -9.26
C SER A 12 -10.86 3.10 -8.82
N ASN A 13 -10.37 3.24 -7.57
CA ASN A 13 -9.30 2.39 -7.04
C ASN A 13 -9.79 0.95 -6.81
N LEU A 14 -11.05 0.78 -6.36
CA LEU A 14 -11.65 -0.54 -6.17
C LEU A 14 -11.89 -1.25 -7.50
N ALA A 15 -12.41 -0.54 -8.50
CA ALA A 15 -12.58 -1.09 -9.85
C ALA A 15 -11.24 -1.46 -10.50
N PHE A 16 -10.21 -0.64 -10.30
CA PHE A 16 -8.86 -0.96 -10.76
C PHE A 16 -8.30 -2.22 -10.10
N ASP A 17 -8.46 -2.34 -8.78
CA ASP A 17 -8.06 -3.51 -7.99
C ASP A 17 -8.77 -4.80 -8.44
N GLU A 18 -10.08 -4.72 -8.68
CA GLU A 18 -10.85 -5.83 -9.25
C GLU A 18 -10.32 -6.24 -10.63
N GLY A 19 -10.06 -5.28 -11.52
CA GLY A 19 -9.51 -5.53 -12.85
C GLY A 19 -8.12 -6.18 -12.82
N LEU A 20 -7.29 -5.87 -11.83
CA LEU A 20 -6.01 -6.55 -11.61
C LEU A 20 -6.22 -8.02 -11.20
N ARG A 21 -7.10 -8.27 -10.22
CA ARG A 21 -7.35 -9.63 -9.70
C ARG A 21 -8.06 -10.55 -10.67
N GLN A 22 -8.90 -10.02 -11.56
CA GLN A 22 -9.51 -10.81 -12.64
C GLN A 22 -8.46 -11.37 -13.61
N ARG A 23 -7.34 -10.68 -13.79
CA ARG A 23 -6.23 -11.12 -14.67
C ARG A 23 -5.31 -12.10 -13.97
N ASP A 24 -4.98 -11.81 -12.72
CA ASP A 24 -4.18 -12.67 -11.86
C ASP A 24 -4.61 -12.46 -10.40
N PRO A 25 -5.13 -13.51 -9.72
CA PRO A 25 -5.58 -13.40 -8.33
C PRO A 25 -4.49 -12.93 -7.35
N SER A 26 -3.21 -13.12 -7.69
CA SER A 26 -2.09 -12.65 -6.87
C SER A 26 -1.84 -11.14 -6.99
N TRP A 27 -2.40 -10.48 -8.01
CA TRP A 27 -2.26 -9.04 -8.20
C TRP A 27 -3.22 -8.25 -7.30
N GLY A 28 -3.33 -6.95 -7.56
CA GLY A 28 -4.23 -6.04 -6.84
C GLY A 28 -3.50 -4.98 -6.04
N VAL A 29 -4.25 -3.96 -5.67
CA VAL A 29 -3.83 -2.89 -4.78
C VAL A 29 -3.71 -3.43 -3.35
N ARG A 30 -2.70 -2.99 -2.61
CA ARG A 30 -2.48 -3.40 -1.21
C ARG A 30 -2.89 -2.29 -0.24
N TYR A 31 -3.18 -2.70 0.98
CA TYR A 31 -3.33 -1.77 2.10
C TYR A 31 -1.95 -1.32 2.55
N LEU A 32 -1.82 -0.02 2.87
CA LEU A 32 -0.61 0.54 3.45
C LEU A 32 -0.19 -0.23 4.71
N GLU A 33 -1.16 -0.61 5.54
CA GLU A 33 -0.95 -1.33 6.80
C GLU A 33 -0.38 -2.73 6.57
N ASP A 34 -0.83 -3.41 5.50
CA ASP A 34 -0.32 -4.73 5.15
C ASP A 34 1.12 -4.63 4.62
N VAL A 35 1.43 -3.60 3.81
CA VAL A 35 2.79 -3.34 3.31
C VAL A 35 3.73 -2.98 4.47
N ARG A 36 3.27 -2.16 5.41
CA ARG A 36 4.02 -1.81 6.62
C ARG A 36 4.33 -3.05 7.46
N ALA A 37 3.33 -3.88 7.75
CA ALA A 37 3.53 -5.07 8.56
C ALA A 37 4.52 -6.05 7.92
N GLU A 38 4.53 -6.15 6.60
CA GLU A 38 5.50 -6.98 5.88
C GLU A 38 6.91 -6.39 5.92
N ALA A 39 7.05 -5.07 5.83
CA ALA A 39 8.34 -4.40 6.00
C ALA A 39 8.91 -4.60 7.42
N GLU A 40 8.06 -4.49 8.46
CA GLU A 40 8.47 -4.73 9.86
C GLU A 40 8.98 -6.17 10.05
N ARG A 41 8.35 -7.17 9.43
CA ARG A 41 8.84 -8.56 9.44
C ARG A 41 10.21 -8.72 8.75
N ALA A 42 10.54 -7.82 7.83
CA ALA A 42 11.81 -7.80 7.12
C ALA A 42 12.89 -6.95 7.84
N GLY A 43 12.64 -6.45 9.05
CA GLY A 43 13.57 -5.59 9.79
C GLY A 43 13.64 -4.16 9.27
N LEU A 44 12.55 -3.68 8.68
CA LEU A 44 12.41 -2.32 8.17
C LEU A 44 11.27 -1.60 8.90
N SER A 45 11.54 -0.41 9.40
CA SER A 45 10.53 0.49 9.95
C SER A 45 10.05 1.49 8.91
N LEU A 46 8.74 1.74 8.89
CA LEU A 46 8.14 2.81 8.07
C LEU A 46 8.54 4.17 8.66
N ASP A 47 9.24 4.96 7.85
CA ASP A 47 9.77 6.27 8.25
C ASP A 47 8.90 7.43 7.76
N GLU A 48 8.47 7.38 6.50
CA GLU A 48 7.67 8.46 5.90
C GLU A 48 6.60 7.90 4.96
N VAL A 49 5.45 8.57 4.93
CA VAL A 49 4.37 8.34 3.96
C VAL A 49 4.09 9.65 3.23
N ILE A 50 4.43 9.68 1.95
CA ILE A 50 4.29 10.87 1.11
C ILE A 50 3.04 10.71 0.24
N GLU A 51 2.10 11.65 0.34
CA GLU A 51 0.94 11.70 -0.55
C GLU A 51 1.36 12.12 -1.95
N MET A 52 0.88 11.38 -2.96
CA MET A 52 1.14 11.64 -4.37
C MET A 52 -0.19 11.81 -5.13
N PRO A 53 -0.20 12.48 -6.30
CA PRO A 53 -1.41 12.64 -7.09
C PRO A 53 -2.12 11.33 -7.39
N ASN A 54 -3.45 11.39 -7.57
CA ASN A 54 -4.32 10.26 -7.91
C ASN A 54 -4.30 9.11 -6.88
N ASN A 55 -4.35 9.44 -5.58
CA ASN A 55 -4.40 8.45 -4.48
C ASN A 55 -3.20 7.47 -4.49
N ASN A 56 -2.05 7.95 -4.96
CA ASN A 56 -0.79 7.22 -4.86
C ASN A 56 -0.09 7.62 -3.57
N LEU A 57 0.71 6.71 -3.02
CA LEU A 57 1.55 6.96 -1.86
C LEU A 57 2.96 6.48 -2.17
N SER A 58 3.95 7.26 -1.76
CA SER A 58 5.34 6.80 -1.67
C SER A 58 5.63 6.49 -0.20
N LEU A 59 6.13 5.27 0.06
CA LEU A 59 6.49 4.81 1.39
C LEU A 59 8.02 4.77 1.50
N VAL A 60 8.57 5.44 2.50
CA VAL A 60 10.01 5.39 2.80
C VAL A 60 10.19 4.47 4.00
N PHE A 61 10.98 3.42 3.81
CA PHE A 61 11.36 2.49 4.87
C PHE A 61 12.85 2.64 5.19
N ARG A 62 13.21 2.43 6.46
CA ARG A 62 14.60 2.40 6.91
C ARG A 62 14.87 1.11 7.68
N PRO A 63 16.10 0.57 7.61
CA PRO A 63 16.50 -0.52 8.50
C PRO A 63 16.27 -0.12 9.95
N ASP A 64 15.76 -1.07 10.73
CA ASP A 64 15.76 -0.95 12.18
C ASP A 64 17.21 -0.79 12.63
N ARG A 65 17.53 0.34 13.25
CA ARG A 65 18.86 0.55 13.82
C ARG A 65 18.83 0.00 15.24
N GLU A 66 19.70 -0.97 15.52
CA GLU A 66 20.06 -1.39 16.88
C GLU A 66 20.62 -0.23 17.71
#